data_AF-A0A1G7AVT3-F1
#
_entry.id   AF-A0A1G7AVT3-F1
#
_cell.length_a   1.000
_cell.length_b   1.000
_cell.length_c   1.000
_cell.angle_alpha   90.00
_cell.angle_beta   90.00
_cell.angle_gamma   90.00
#
_symmetry.space_group_name_H-M   'P 1'
#
loop_
_entity.id
_entity.type
_entity.pdbx_description
1 polymer ?
#
loop_
_entity_poly.entity_id
_entity_poly.type
_entity_poly.pdbx_seq_one_letter_code
_entity_poly.pdbx_strand_id
1 'polypeptide(L)'
;MKTISKMILGIMITGVFFLGACSRTKDAIGTDTIENMVSVGNWKSVITAAGVDLVPAGGRAEFSKQDHLIHYYDVSGDQIRTDQFAFSNGTKRMTWNNVAYEIKENFVASSKTLTLLDPTSKKMVVAFYRERQ
;
A
#
# COMPACT_ATOMS: atom_id res chain seq x y z
N MET A 1 40.53 58.13 -17.78
CA MET A 1 39.26 57.61 -18.33
C MET A 1 39.14 56.14 -17.96
N LYS A 2 38.03 55.75 -17.28
CA LYS A 2 37.33 54.44 -17.29
C LYS A 2 38.15 53.19 -16.87
N THR A 3 37.72 52.28 -16.00
CA THR A 3 36.38 52.00 -15.46
C THR A 3 36.49 51.11 -14.21
N ILE A 4 35.65 51.41 -13.22
CA ILE A 4 35.21 50.58 -12.10
C ILE A 4 34.31 49.45 -12.64
N SER A 5 34.19 48.35 -11.87
CA SER A 5 33.36 47.13 -12.07
C SER A 5 34.18 45.96 -12.64
N LYS A 6 34.24 44.80 -12.00
CA LYS A 6 33.10 43.99 -11.57
C LYS A 6 33.47 43.16 -10.33
N MET A 7 32.88 43.55 -9.20
CA MET A 7 32.58 42.65 -8.10
C MET A 7 31.51 41.64 -8.54
N ILE A 8 31.59 40.42 -7.98
CA ILE A 8 30.46 39.50 -7.75
C ILE A 8 29.81 38.93 -9.03
N LEU A 9 30.29 37.76 -9.48
CA LEU A 9 29.44 36.82 -10.22
C LEU A 9 29.98 35.40 -10.12
N GLY A 10 30.12 34.90 -8.89
CA GLY A 10 30.72 33.60 -8.61
C GLY A 10 29.91 32.71 -7.67
N ILE A 11 28.61 32.94 -7.49
CA ILE A 11 27.73 32.06 -6.68
C ILE A 11 26.32 32.12 -7.26
N MET A 12 26.06 31.46 -8.39
CA MET A 12 24.66 31.24 -8.82
C MET A 12 24.50 30.06 -9.79
N ILE A 13 25.21 28.95 -9.57
CA ILE A 13 24.96 27.68 -10.29
C ILE A 13 25.05 26.52 -9.30
N THR A 14 24.24 26.54 -8.26
CA THR A 14 24.05 25.40 -7.35
C THR A 14 22.66 25.49 -6.72
N GLY A 15 21.60 25.45 -7.53
CA GLY A 15 20.25 25.69 -7.01
C GLY A 15 19.08 25.02 -7.70
N VAL A 16 19.27 24.26 -8.79
CA VAL A 16 18.12 23.81 -9.61
C VAL A 16 17.94 22.29 -9.70
N PHE A 17 18.84 21.48 -9.13
CA PHE A 17 18.72 20.00 -9.24
C PHE A 17 17.92 19.29 -8.13
N PHE A 18 17.36 20.00 -7.15
CA PHE A 18 16.73 19.33 -5.98
C PHE A 18 15.19 19.31 -5.94
N LEU A 19 14.49 19.90 -6.91
CA LEU A 19 13.01 19.97 -6.84
C LEU A 19 12.29 18.73 -7.43
N GLY A 20 13.00 17.85 -8.14
CA GLY A 20 12.39 16.64 -8.73
C GLY A 20 12.36 15.41 -7.81
N ALA A 21 13.13 15.40 -6.72
CA ALA A 21 13.27 14.25 -5.84
C ALA A 21 12.20 14.20 -4.71
N CYS A 22 11.66 15.36 -4.32
CA CYS A 22 10.74 15.44 -3.18
C CYS A 22 9.36 14.78 -3.42
N SER A 23 8.89 14.68 -4.66
CA SER A 23 7.61 14.01 -4.96
C SER A 23 7.72 12.50 -4.85
N ARG A 24 8.77 11.90 -5.44
CA ARG A 24 8.99 10.44 -5.39
C ARG A 24 9.22 9.92 -3.97
N THR A 25 9.91 10.69 -3.12
CA THR A 25 10.19 10.28 -1.74
C THR A 25 8.92 10.23 -0.88
N LYS A 26 7.96 11.14 -1.08
CA LYS A 26 6.70 11.15 -0.32
C LYS A 26 5.82 9.93 -0.65
N ASP A 27 5.74 9.58 -1.93
CA ASP A 27 4.95 8.44 -2.40
C ASP A 27 5.58 7.10 -1.96
N ALA A 28 6.91 7.02 -1.96
CA ALA A 28 7.64 5.85 -1.46
C ALA A 28 7.43 5.63 0.04
N ILE A 29 7.57 6.67 0.87
CA ILE A 29 7.33 6.59 2.33
C ILE A 29 5.90 6.12 2.63
N GLY A 30 4.92 6.63 1.90
CA GLY A 30 3.52 6.21 2.06
C GLY A 30 3.33 4.73 1.74
N THR A 31 3.92 4.26 0.64
CA THR A 31 3.85 2.87 0.18
C THR A 31 4.49 1.91 1.19
N ASP A 32 5.69 2.21 1.68
CA ASP A 32 6.36 1.39 2.70
C ASP A 32 5.55 1.34 4.00
N THR A 33 4.96 2.47 4.38
CA THR A 33 4.15 2.60 5.61
C THR A 33 2.92 1.71 5.54
N ILE A 34 2.16 1.77 4.44
CA ILE A 34 0.97 0.93 4.29
C ILE A 34 1.37 -0.55 4.20
N GLU A 35 2.40 -0.90 3.43
CA GLU A 35 2.85 -2.29 3.32
C GLU A 35 3.29 -2.84 4.68
N ASN A 36 3.95 -2.03 5.50
CA ASN A 36 4.25 -2.35 6.90
C ASN A 36 2.98 -2.62 7.70
N MET A 37 1.97 -1.76 7.62
CA MET A 37 0.72 -1.91 8.37
C MET A 37 -0.08 -3.15 7.95
N VAL A 38 -0.13 -3.46 6.65
CA VAL A 38 -0.90 -4.59 6.13
C VAL A 38 -0.21 -5.92 6.41
N SER A 39 1.12 -5.93 6.43
CA SER A 39 1.93 -7.15 6.67
C SER A 39 2.10 -7.49 8.15
N VAL A 40 1.77 -6.58 9.08
CA VAL A 40 1.91 -6.87 10.52
C VAL A 40 0.75 -7.72 11.03
N GLY A 41 1.04 -8.96 11.40
CA GLY A 41 0.07 -9.87 12.01
C GLY A 41 -0.87 -10.54 11.01
N ASN A 42 -1.91 -11.18 11.53
CA ASN A 42 -2.82 -12.04 10.75
C ASN A 42 -4.14 -11.34 10.43
N TRP A 43 -4.70 -11.60 9.25
CA TRP A 43 -6.07 -11.28 8.88
C TRP A 43 -6.93 -12.51 9.12
N LYS A 44 -7.96 -12.40 9.97
CA LYS A 44 -8.75 -13.55 10.46
C LYS A 44 -10.01 -13.82 9.65
N SER A 45 -10.41 -12.87 8.79
CA SER A 45 -11.53 -13.03 7.86
C SER A 45 -11.26 -12.19 6.61
N VAL A 46 -11.63 -12.71 5.44
CA VAL A 46 -11.46 -12.06 4.14
C VAL A 46 -12.76 -12.19 3.35
N ILE A 47 -13.64 -11.21 3.49
CA ILE A 47 -15.02 -11.29 2.99
C ILE A 47 -15.12 -10.60 1.63
N THR A 48 -15.59 -11.34 0.63
CA THR A 48 -15.88 -10.80 -0.71
C THR A 48 -17.19 -10.00 -0.73
N ALA A 49 -17.42 -9.24 -1.80
CA ALA A 49 -18.68 -8.55 -2.06
C ALA A 49 -19.92 -9.46 -2.02
N ALA A 50 -19.74 -10.75 -2.32
CA ALA A 50 -20.78 -11.77 -2.28
C ALA A 50 -21.04 -12.34 -0.87
N GLY A 51 -20.30 -11.89 0.15
CA GLY A 51 -20.39 -12.40 1.52
C GLY A 51 -19.65 -13.73 1.74
N VAL A 52 -18.85 -14.18 0.76
CA VAL A 52 -18.02 -15.39 0.88
C VAL A 52 -16.72 -15.03 1.58
N ASP A 53 -16.40 -15.75 2.67
CA ASP A 53 -15.08 -15.67 3.32
C ASP A 53 -14.08 -16.53 2.55
N LEU A 54 -12.94 -15.93 2.18
CA LEU A 54 -11.85 -16.61 1.47
C LEU A 54 -10.94 -17.38 2.44
N VAL A 55 -11.13 -17.22 3.74
CA VAL A 55 -10.42 -17.95 4.78
C VAL A 55 -11.42 -18.84 5.52
N PRO A 56 -11.14 -20.14 5.71
CA PRO A 56 -12.03 -21.01 6.46
C PRO A 56 -12.06 -20.62 7.94
N ALA A 57 -13.07 -21.11 8.65
CA ALA A 57 -13.22 -20.84 10.08
C ALA A 57 -11.94 -21.20 10.87
N GLY A 58 -11.34 -20.20 11.53
CA GLY A 58 -10.11 -20.39 12.32
C GLY A 58 -8.81 -20.24 11.53
N GLY A 59 -8.90 -20.11 10.20
CA GLY A 59 -7.76 -19.82 9.34
C GLY A 59 -7.28 -18.38 9.44
N ARG A 60 -6.37 -18.01 8.53
CA ARG A 60 -5.85 -16.65 8.42
C ARG A 60 -5.35 -16.32 7.01
N ALA A 61 -5.23 -15.03 6.71
CA ALA A 61 -4.43 -14.53 5.60
C ALA A 61 -3.25 -13.70 6.12
N GLU A 62 -2.11 -13.81 5.46
CA GLU A 62 -0.87 -13.08 5.77
C GLU A 62 -0.36 -12.38 4.51
N PHE A 63 0.00 -11.10 4.65
CA PHE A 63 0.65 -10.36 3.57
C PHE A 63 2.15 -10.46 3.78
N SER A 64 2.84 -11.05 2.82
CA SER A 64 4.29 -11.19 2.84
C SER A 64 4.92 -10.10 1.97
N LYS A 65 5.79 -9.30 2.59
CA LYS A 65 6.57 -8.26 1.89
C LYS A 65 7.67 -8.81 1.01
N GLN A 66 8.15 -10.02 1.31
CA GLN A 66 9.35 -10.57 0.67
C GLN A 66 9.06 -11.02 -0.77
N ASP A 67 7.87 -11.56 -1.00
CA ASP A 67 7.42 -12.11 -2.27
C ASP A 67 6.22 -11.33 -2.85
N HIS A 68 5.70 -10.33 -2.13
CA HIS A 68 4.50 -9.57 -2.48
C HIS A 68 3.27 -10.47 -2.73
N LEU A 69 3.13 -11.48 -1.87
CA LEU A 69 2.04 -12.45 -1.90
C LEU A 69 1.18 -12.38 -0.64
N ILE A 70 -0.11 -12.65 -0.81
CA ILE A 70 -1.05 -12.92 0.27
C ILE A 70 -1.16 -14.43 0.39
N HIS A 71 -0.71 -14.99 1.52
CA HIS A 71 -0.81 -16.41 1.83
C HIS A 71 -2.04 -16.67 2.69
N TYR A 72 -2.87 -17.61 2.27
CA TYR A 72 -4.09 -18.01 2.98
C TYR A 72 -3.84 -19.37 3.62
N TYR A 73 -4.14 -19.48 4.90
CA TYR A 73 -3.95 -20.67 5.70
C TYR A 73 -5.27 -21.13 6.30
N ASP A 74 -5.44 -22.44 6.40
CA ASP A 74 -6.54 -23.03 7.14
C ASP A 74 -6.29 -23.06 8.66
N VAL A 75 -7.19 -23.72 9.41
CA VAL A 75 -7.09 -23.86 10.87
C VAL A 75 -5.92 -24.73 11.31
N SER A 76 -5.46 -25.64 10.46
CA SER A 76 -4.30 -26.52 10.69
C SER A 76 -2.99 -25.81 10.43
N GLY A 77 -3.03 -24.67 9.72
CA GLY A 77 -1.86 -23.91 9.29
C GLY A 77 -1.37 -24.30 7.90
N ASP A 78 -2.12 -25.11 7.16
CA ASP A 78 -1.79 -25.49 5.79
C ASP A 78 -2.14 -24.34 4.84
N GLN A 79 -1.24 -24.04 3.91
CA GLN A 79 -1.47 -23.01 2.90
C GLN A 79 -2.46 -23.53 1.85
N ILE A 80 -3.59 -22.85 1.71
CA ILE A 80 -4.69 -23.25 0.83
C ILE A 80 -4.80 -22.41 -0.43
N ARG A 81 -4.21 -21.20 -0.42
CA ARG A 81 -4.28 -20.26 -1.54
C ARG A 81 -3.18 -19.21 -1.42
N THR A 82 -2.80 -18.66 -2.56
CA THR A 82 -1.93 -17.49 -2.64
C THR A 82 -2.48 -16.52 -3.67
N ASP A 83 -2.49 -15.23 -3.33
CA ASP A 83 -2.85 -14.15 -4.26
C ASP A 83 -1.70 -13.15 -4.38
N GLN A 84 -1.53 -12.54 -5.55
CA GLN A 84 -0.54 -11.48 -5.72
C GLN A 84 -1.09 -10.14 -5.23
N PHE A 85 -0.23 -9.33 -4.61
CA PHE A 85 -0.55 -7.95 -4.33
C PHE A 85 0.58 -6.97 -4.66
N ALA A 86 0.23 -5.71 -4.88
CA ALA A 86 1.19 -4.61 -4.93
C ALA A 86 0.51 -3.30 -4.54
N PHE A 87 1.19 -2.45 -3.78
CA PHE A 87 0.73 -1.07 -3.57
C PHE A 87 1.27 -0.19 -4.70
N SER A 88 0.44 0.70 -5.22
CA SER A 88 0.83 1.59 -6.33
C SER A 88 0.67 3.05 -5.94
N ASN A 89 1.72 3.86 -6.16
CA ASN A 89 1.75 5.32 -6.00
C ASN A 89 0.95 5.83 -4.79
N GLY A 90 1.48 5.58 -3.59
CA GLY A 90 0.94 6.08 -2.33
C GLY A 90 0.08 5.08 -1.57
N THR A 91 -0.78 5.57 -0.67
CA THR A 91 -1.51 4.76 0.33
C THR A 91 -2.93 4.38 -0.08
N LYS A 92 -3.33 4.66 -1.32
CA LYS A 92 -4.75 4.64 -1.73
C LYS A 92 -5.12 3.63 -2.79
N ARG A 93 -4.15 2.91 -3.34
CA ARG A 93 -4.39 1.91 -4.39
C ARG A 93 -3.58 0.66 -4.15
N MET A 94 -4.21 -0.46 -4.41
CA MET A 94 -3.61 -1.79 -4.33
C MET A 94 -4.04 -2.59 -5.53
N THR A 95 -3.09 -3.24 -6.19
CA THR A 95 -3.35 -4.29 -7.15
C THR A 95 -3.52 -5.60 -6.37
N TRP A 96 -4.61 -6.33 -6.61
CA TRP A 96 -4.86 -7.67 -6.08
C TRP A 96 -5.25 -8.58 -7.25
N ASN A 97 -4.51 -9.69 -7.44
CA ASN A 97 -4.66 -10.59 -8.58
C ASN A 97 -4.69 -9.85 -9.93
N ASN A 98 -3.72 -8.96 -10.13
CA ASN A 98 -3.54 -8.14 -11.34
C ASN A 98 -4.67 -7.13 -11.63
N VAL A 99 -5.59 -6.91 -10.69
CA VAL A 99 -6.65 -5.89 -10.81
C VAL A 99 -6.41 -4.78 -9.80
N ALA A 100 -6.45 -3.53 -10.25
CA ALA A 100 -6.23 -2.36 -9.40
C ALA A 100 -7.52 -1.93 -8.68
N TYR A 101 -7.44 -1.84 -7.37
CA TYR A 101 -8.52 -1.41 -6.49
C TYR A 101 -8.15 -0.14 -5.73
N GLU A 102 -9.18 0.56 -5.26
CA GLU A 102 -9.01 1.65 -4.30
C GLU A 102 -9.12 1.14 -2.87
N ILE A 103 -8.31 1.72 -2.01
CA ILE A 103 -8.33 1.43 -0.58
C ILE A 103 -9.26 2.43 0.10
N LYS A 104 -10.32 1.91 0.76
CA LYS A 104 -11.29 2.75 1.46
C LYS A 104 -10.65 3.51 2.63
N GLU A 105 -9.86 2.81 3.42
CA GLU A 105 -9.31 3.32 4.68
C GLU A 105 -8.21 4.36 4.46
N ASN A 106 -8.11 5.31 5.39
CA ASN A 106 -6.91 6.13 5.56
C ASN A 106 -6.01 5.43 6.57
N PHE A 107 -4.87 4.89 6.11
CA PHE A 107 -3.91 4.25 6.99
C PHE A 107 -3.14 5.31 7.79
N VAL A 108 -3.50 5.47 9.07
CA VAL A 108 -2.80 6.29 10.05
C VAL A 108 -2.57 5.39 11.27
N ALA A 109 -1.40 4.77 11.37
CA ALA A 109 -1.07 3.69 12.32
C ALA A 109 -1.70 2.31 11.98
N SER A 110 -2.03 1.50 12.98
CA SER A 110 -2.60 0.16 12.76
C SER A 110 -4.03 0.22 12.25
N SER A 111 -4.35 -0.56 11.22
CA SER A 111 -5.74 -0.76 10.79
C SER A 111 -6.26 -2.13 11.19
N LYS A 112 -7.51 -2.19 11.66
CA LYS A 112 -8.26 -3.44 11.85
C LYS A 112 -8.86 -3.96 10.54
N THR A 113 -8.94 -3.11 9.53
CA THR A 113 -9.68 -3.38 8.30
C THR A 113 -8.89 -2.91 7.08
N LEU A 114 -8.95 -3.67 6.00
CA LEU A 114 -8.50 -3.24 4.68
C LEU A 114 -9.61 -3.56 3.70
N THR A 115 -10.25 -2.54 3.13
CA THR A 115 -11.35 -2.70 2.18
C THR A 115 -10.89 -2.26 0.81
N LEU A 116 -10.97 -3.17 -0.16
CA LEU A 116 -10.74 -2.90 -1.57
C LEU A 116 -12.06 -2.58 -2.26
N LEU A 117 -12.10 -1.42 -2.91
CA LEU A 117 -13.23 -0.92 -3.67
C LEU A 117 -12.93 -0.98 -5.17
N ASP A 118 -13.95 -1.30 -5.96
CA ASP A 118 -13.90 -1.10 -7.39
C ASP A 118 -13.71 0.40 -7.69
N PRO A 119 -12.70 0.80 -8.47
CA PRO A 119 -12.35 2.20 -8.66
C PRO A 119 -13.44 3.01 -9.37
N THR A 120 -14.35 2.36 -10.11
CA THR A 120 -15.40 3.03 -10.88
C THR A 120 -16.68 3.18 -10.05
N SER A 121 -17.22 2.08 -9.56
CA SER A 121 -18.48 2.01 -8.83
C SER A 121 -18.35 2.34 -7.34
N LYS A 122 -17.12 2.36 -6.81
CA LYS A 122 -16.81 2.51 -5.38
C LYS A 122 -17.46 1.46 -4.48
N LYS A 123 -17.93 0.35 -5.07
CA LYS A 123 -18.49 -0.77 -4.33
C LYS A 123 -17.36 -1.62 -3.76
N MET A 124 -17.60 -2.18 -2.58
CA MET A 124 -16.69 -3.15 -1.98
C MET A 124 -16.54 -4.37 -2.88
N VAL A 125 -15.30 -4.81 -3.07
CA VAL A 125 -14.94 -6.05 -3.77
C VAL A 125 -14.49 -7.11 -2.77
N VAL A 126 -13.63 -6.72 -1.82
CA VAL A 126 -13.18 -7.56 -0.73
C VAL A 126 -12.79 -6.72 0.48
N ALA A 127 -13.00 -7.25 1.68
CA ALA A 127 -12.55 -6.67 2.93
C ALA A 127 -11.80 -7.69 3.77
N PHE A 128 -10.62 -7.30 4.25
CA PHE A 128 -9.80 -8.07 5.18
C PHE A 128 -10.03 -7.52 6.58
N TYR A 129 -10.21 -8.40 7.56
CA TYR A 129 -10.43 -8.05 8.96
C TYR A 129 -9.41 -8.73 9.88
N ARG A 130 -8.85 -7.98 10.83
CA ARG A 130 -7.94 -8.51 11.87
C ARG A 130 -8.68 -9.32 12.93
N GLU A 131 -9.94 -8.99 13.15
CA GLU A 131 -10.86 -9.69 14.04
C GLU A 131 -11.93 -10.39 13.20
N ARG A 132 -12.50 -11.47 13.74
CA ARG A 132 -13.56 -12.20 13.04
C ARG A 132 -14.84 -11.35 13.01
N GLN A 133 -15.49 -11.28 11.85
CA GLN A 133 -16.82 -10.68 11.70
C GLN A 133 -17.91 -11.72 11.94
#